data_AF-A0A7J9WSK0-F1
#
_entry.id   AF-A0A7J9WSK0-F1
#
_cell.length_a   1.000
_cell.length_b   1.000
_cell.length_c   1.000
_cell.angle_alpha   90.00
_cell.angle_beta   90.00
_cell.angle_gamma   90.00
#
_symmetry.space_group_name_H-M   'P 1'
#
loop_
_entity.id
_entity.type
_entity.pdbx_description
1 polymer ?
#
loop_
_entity_poly.entity_id
_entity_poly.type
_entity_poly.pdbx_seq_one_letter_code
_entity_poly.pdbx_strand_id
1 'polypeptide(L)'
;MSWTAIAERTGADDLFVLKPIGGDRLFNVGGHGRGAGWAGNVSANPDDEPLLHDALESGVARRLSGVPFRAFGPYWARDVAAVEIHGSVVVVAGDGVTSLPDGELRGIAGDALAPAGDIPGAKRDADELEVRQAVKSISSVPRDSLEEAARGIAANAARALSCEFAAVLLTGSPVRLFVADEGWRPPATEDEIIAALLPLSNAIADGMLVEQDLSTSFFPYRPLGFEDGLVARCVVPLGDDGSLGMLVTAHAGSSPRGFTHLCLRVASEMGAEAEAVLTTLRP
;
A
#
# COMPACT_ATOMS: atom_id res chain seq x y z
N MET A 1 -2.21 28.37 8.75
CA MET A 1 -0.99 28.07 7.97
C MET A 1 -1.32 26.88 7.06
N SER A 2 -0.76 26.76 5.86
CA SER A 2 -0.97 25.57 5.01
C SER A 2 -0.08 24.41 5.47
N TRP A 3 -0.47 23.17 5.18
CA TRP A 3 0.37 22.00 5.50
C TRP A 3 1.74 22.05 4.81
N THR A 4 1.82 22.59 3.58
CA THR A 4 3.09 22.81 2.88
C THR A 4 4.01 23.74 3.65
N ALA A 5 3.51 24.88 4.13
CA ALA A 5 4.32 25.83 4.90
C ALA A 5 4.78 25.25 6.25
N ILE A 6 3.96 24.37 6.85
CA ILE A 6 4.35 23.64 8.06
C ILE A 6 5.50 22.67 7.74
N ALA A 7 5.35 21.85 6.71
CA ALA A 7 6.35 20.87 6.29
C ALA A 7 7.69 21.51 5.91
N GLU A 8 7.67 22.61 5.14
CA GLU A 8 8.87 23.36 4.77
C GLU A 8 9.62 23.92 5.99
N ARG A 9 8.88 24.43 7.00
CA ARG A 9 9.47 24.95 8.24
C ARG A 9 10.13 23.85 9.06
N THR A 10 9.59 22.64 9.02
CA THR A 10 10.03 21.51 9.85
C THR A 10 11.00 20.58 9.13
N GLY A 11 11.23 20.77 7.83
CA GLY A 11 11.95 19.82 6.99
C GLY A 11 11.25 18.46 6.87
N ALA A 12 9.92 18.43 7.02
CA ALA A 12 9.16 17.19 6.94
C ALA A 12 8.89 16.83 5.48
N ASP A 13 9.23 15.60 5.10
CA ASP A 13 8.90 15.04 3.78
C ASP A 13 7.41 14.72 3.68
N ASP A 14 6.85 14.17 4.77
CA ASP A 14 5.45 13.80 4.86
C ASP A 14 4.86 14.28 6.19
N LEU A 15 3.59 14.68 6.12
CA LEU A 15 2.78 15.00 7.28
C LEU A 15 1.41 14.38 7.11
N PHE A 16 0.91 13.68 8.13
CA PHE A 16 -0.42 13.09 8.16
C PHE A 16 -1.22 13.66 9.31
N VAL A 17 -2.49 13.98 9.05
CA VAL A 17 -3.46 14.33 10.10
C VAL A 17 -4.46 13.18 10.21
N LEU A 18 -4.37 12.43 11.30
CA LEU A 18 -5.21 11.28 11.56
C LEU A 18 -6.28 11.65 12.58
N LYS A 19 -7.57 11.53 12.19
CA LYS A 19 -8.71 11.85 13.06
C LYS A 19 -9.54 10.61 13.39
N PRO A 20 -10.12 10.53 14.59
CA PRO A 20 -11.09 9.49 14.90
C PRO A 20 -12.37 9.73 14.08
N ILE A 21 -12.79 8.73 13.31
CA ILE A 21 -14.05 8.79 12.55
C ILE A 21 -14.84 7.51 12.83
N GLY A 22 -15.97 7.66 13.52
CA GLY A 22 -16.97 6.59 13.65
C GLY A 22 -16.59 5.40 14.54
N GLY A 23 -15.54 5.47 15.36
CA GLY A 23 -15.16 4.36 16.24
C GLY A 23 -13.71 4.44 16.77
N ASP A 24 -13.10 3.27 16.88
CA ASP A 24 -11.74 2.96 17.38
C ASP A 24 -10.62 3.19 16.36
N ARG A 25 -10.93 3.67 15.16
CA ARG A 25 -9.96 3.87 14.08
C ARG A 25 -9.66 5.34 13.83
N LEU A 26 -8.40 5.60 13.51
CA LEU A 26 -7.93 6.89 13.01
C LEU A 26 -7.90 6.87 11.48
N PHE A 27 -8.35 7.95 10.85
CA PHE A 27 -8.39 8.13 9.40
C PHE A 27 -7.55 9.33 8.99
N ASN A 28 -6.73 9.15 7.95
CA ASN A 28 -6.00 10.24 7.35
C ASN A 28 -6.96 11.20 6.64
N VAL A 29 -7.05 12.45 7.11
CA VAL A 29 -7.90 13.49 6.52
C VAL A 29 -7.12 14.51 5.69
N GLY A 30 -5.78 14.42 5.66
CA GLY A 30 -4.94 15.32 4.88
C GLY A 30 -3.54 15.47 5.44
N GLY A 31 -2.81 16.47 4.94
CA GLY A 31 -1.46 16.77 5.36
C GLY A 31 -0.56 17.24 4.21
N HIS A 32 0.70 16.79 4.21
CA HIS A 32 1.72 17.09 3.20
C HIS A 32 2.34 15.79 2.64
N GLY A 33 2.89 15.86 1.42
CA GLY A 33 3.47 14.69 0.75
C GLY A 33 2.45 13.57 0.56
N ARG A 34 2.81 12.35 0.98
CA ARG A 34 1.92 11.17 1.00
C ARG A 34 0.68 11.40 1.86
N GLY A 35 0.74 12.19 2.93
CA GLY A 35 -0.44 12.48 3.74
C GLY A 35 -1.51 13.29 3.00
N ALA A 36 -1.09 14.20 2.11
CA ALA A 36 -2.01 14.90 1.20
C ALA A 36 -2.58 13.95 0.14
N GLY A 37 -1.72 13.19 -0.54
CA GLY A 37 -2.12 12.29 -1.62
C GLY A 37 -3.01 11.14 -1.16
N TRP A 38 -2.82 10.66 0.07
CA TRP A 38 -3.54 9.52 0.64
C TRP A 38 -4.71 9.92 1.55
N ALA A 39 -5.10 11.20 1.55
CA ALA A 39 -6.25 11.66 2.31
C ALA A 39 -7.50 10.83 1.95
N GLY A 40 -8.16 10.28 2.98
CA GLY A 40 -9.32 9.40 2.86
C GLY A 40 -9.03 7.93 2.57
N ASN A 41 -7.80 7.58 2.24
CA ASN A 41 -7.43 6.21 1.82
C ASN A 41 -6.54 5.48 2.81
N VAL A 42 -6.27 6.07 3.98
CA VAL A 42 -5.51 5.43 5.05
C VAL A 42 -6.32 5.46 6.34
N SER A 43 -6.45 4.30 6.96
CA SER A 43 -6.98 4.17 8.31
C SER A 43 -6.12 3.21 9.10
N ALA A 44 -6.00 3.46 10.40
CA ALA A 44 -5.24 2.63 11.32
C ALA A 44 -6.06 2.39 12.59
N ASN A 45 -5.99 1.17 13.11
CA ASN A 45 -6.40 0.88 14.47
C ASN A 45 -5.17 1.12 15.37
N PRO A 46 -5.20 2.07 16.32
CA PRO A 46 -4.05 2.33 17.18
C PRO A 46 -3.54 1.09 17.91
N ASP A 47 -4.41 0.16 18.31
CA ASP A 47 -4.00 -1.05 19.04
C ASP A 47 -3.09 -1.99 18.22
N ASP A 48 -3.19 -1.92 16.89
CA ASP A 48 -2.37 -2.68 15.95
C ASP A 48 -1.12 -1.89 15.50
N GLU A 49 -0.97 -0.64 15.94
CA GLU A 49 0.01 0.32 15.44
C GLU A 49 0.81 0.98 16.58
N PRO A 50 1.95 0.38 16.98
CA PRO A 50 2.69 0.79 18.18
C PRO A 50 3.05 2.28 18.25
N LEU A 51 3.38 2.91 17.11
CA LEU A 51 3.67 4.35 17.07
C LEU A 51 2.45 5.20 17.44
N LEU A 52 1.27 4.83 16.94
CA LEU A 52 0.03 5.57 17.18
C LEU A 52 -0.50 5.31 18.59
N HIS A 53 -0.44 4.05 19.05
CA HIS A 53 -0.77 3.68 20.42
C HIS A 53 0.04 4.50 21.43
N ASP A 54 1.37 4.49 21.30
CA ASP A 54 2.25 5.23 22.21
C ASP A 54 1.98 6.74 22.20
N ALA A 55 1.65 7.31 21.04
CA ALA A 55 1.34 8.73 20.94
C ALA A 55 0.04 9.07 21.68
N LEU A 56 -0.99 8.22 21.58
CA LEU A 56 -2.25 8.39 22.28
C LEU A 56 -2.11 8.25 23.80
N GLU A 57 -1.25 7.34 24.26
CA GLU A 57 -0.98 7.13 25.69
C GLU A 57 -0.07 8.22 26.30
N SER A 58 0.98 8.62 25.59
CA SER A 58 2.05 9.46 26.13
C SER A 58 2.05 10.91 25.60
N GLY A 59 1.15 11.23 24.67
CA GLY A 59 1.05 12.53 23.99
C GLY A 59 2.03 12.72 22.83
N VAL A 60 3.26 12.18 22.93
CA VAL A 60 4.26 12.20 21.85
C VAL A 60 5.00 10.87 21.80
N ALA A 61 5.02 10.25 20.62
CA ALA A 61 5.84 9.08 20.33
C ALA A 61 6.85 9.37 19.21
N ARG A 62 8.02 8.76 19.29
CA ARG A 62 9.14 8.96 18.36
C ARG A 62 9.73 7.62 17.97
N ARG A 63 10.13 7.48 16.71
CA ARG A 63 10.85 6.31 16.20
C ARG A 63 11.89 6.74 15.17
N LEU A 64 13.13 6.27 15.38
CA LEU A 64 14.26 6.48 14.49
C LEU A 64 14.90 5.13 14.17
N SER A 65 15.16 4.88 12.89
CA SER A 65 15.82 3.67 12.40
C SER A 65 16.78 4.01 11.26
N GLY A 66 17.90 3.29 11.19
CA GLY A 66 18.86 3.41 10.07
C GLY A 66 18.31 2.88 8.74
N VAL A 67 17.25 2.08 8.78
CA VAL A 67 16.55 1.54 7.61
C VAL A 67 15.06 1.84 7.69
N PRO A 68 14.34 1.97 6.55
CA PRO A 68 12.90 2.19 6.56
C PRO A 68 12.15 1.09 7.32
N PHE A 69 11.14 1.47 8.09
CA PHE A 69 10.23 0.56 8.81
C PHE A 69 8.78 0.99 8.61
N ARG A 70 7.82 0.09 8.83
CA ARG A 70 6.39 0.42 8.79
C ARG A 70 6.01 1.25 10.01
N ALA A 71 5.72 2.53 9.79
CA ALA A 71 5.34 3.45 10.85
C ALA A 71 3.88 3.28 11.29
N PHE A 72 2.96 3.17 10.33
CA PHE A 72 1.55 2.81 10.55
C PHE A 72 0.88 2.51 9.19
N GLY A 73 -0.16 1.67 9.17
CA GLY A 73 -0.90 1.37 7.94
C GLY A 73 0.05 1.02 6.78
N PRO A 74 -0.06 1.68 5.61
CA PRO A 74 0.86 1.51 4.48
C PRO A 74 2.08 2.45 4.51
N TYR A 75 2.24 3.27 5.55
CA TYR A 75 3.29 4.27 5.59
C TYR A 75 4.60 3.72 6.16
N TRP A 76 5.68 3.96 5.42
CA TRP A 76 7.04 3.55 5.76
C TRP A 76 7.95 4.77 5.80
N ALA A 77 8.82 4.84 6.81
CA ALA A 77 9.74 5.95 7.03
C ALA A 77 10.95 5.51 7.87
N ARG A 78 11.91 6.43 8.07
CA ARG A 78 13.10 6.21 8.92
C ARG A 78 13.08 7.01 10.21
N ASP A 79 12.56 8.23 10.14
CA ASP A 79 12.52 9.19 11.24
C ASP A 79 11.10 9.77 11.30
N VAL A 80 10.38 9.44 12.37
CA VAL A 80 8.97 9.83 12.56
C VAL A 80 8.69 10.23 14.00
N ALA A 81 7.83 11.24 14.13
CA ALA A 81 7.17 11.59 15.38
C ALA A 81 5.65 11.57 15.19
N ALA A 82 4.93 10.99 16.14
CA ALA A 82 3.48 11.02 16.23
C ALA A 82 3.10 11.83 17.47
N VAL A 83 2.20 12.80 17.29
CA VAL A 83 1.79 13.75 18.34
C VAL A 83 0.28 13.68 18.49
N GLU A 84 -0.18 13.32 19.68
CA GLU A 84 -1.60 13.35 20.02
C GLU A 84 -2.04 14.78 20.34
N ILE A 85 -3.20 15.15 19.80
CA ILE A 85 -3.95 16.36 20.13
C ILE A 85 -5.45 16.03 20.10
N HIS A 86 -6.09 16.03 21.26
CA HIS A 86 -7.54 15.85 21.44
C HIS A 86 -8.11 14.60 20.75
N GLY A 87 -7.42 13.46 20.91
CA GLY A 87 -7.76 12.16 20.32
C GLY A 87 -7.41 12.04 18.83
N SER A 88 -6.93 13.11 18.20
CA SER A 88 -6.34 13.05 16.85
C SER A 88 -4.82 12.87 16.96
N VAL A 89 -4.20 12.29 15.94
CA VAL A 89 -2.75 12.12 15.88
C VAL A 89 -2.20 12.79 14.63
N VAL A 90 -1.21 13.66 14.80
CA VAL A 90 -0.42 14.21 13.69
C VAL A 90 0.88 13.43 13.61
N VAL A 91 1.14 12.81 12.46
CA VAL A 91 2.41 12.14 12.19
C VAL A 91 3.25 13.04 11.30
N VAL A 92 4.48 13.30 11.73
CA VAL A 92 5.48 14.08 10.99
C VAL A 92 6.66 13.17 10.71
N ALA A 93 7.11 13.14 9.46
CA ALA A 93 8.20 12.30 9.02
C ALA A 93 9.19 13.09 8.18
N GLY A 94 10.47 12.85 8.41
CA GLY A 94 11.56 13.56 7.76
C GLY A 94 12.82 13.55 8.62
N ASP A 95 13.95 13.84 7.99
CA ASP A 95 15.25 13.80 8.67
C ASP A 95 15.31 14.80 9.84
N GLY A 96 15.62 14.31 11.04
CA GLY A 96 15.80 15.13 12.24
C GLY A 96 14.52 15.39 13.03
N VAL A 97 13.36 14.91 12.58
CA VAL A 97 12.07 15.13 13.25
C VAL A 97 12.07 14.59 14.68
N THR A 98 12.64 13.40 14.91
CA THR A 98 12.77 12.82 16.27
C THR A 98 13.61 13.66 17.23
N SER A 99 14.50 14.52 16.71
CA SER A 99 15.35 15.40 17.53
C SER A 99 14.66 16.72 17.91
N LEU A 100 13.49 17.01 17.36
CA LEU A 100 12.75 18.23 17.67
C LEU A 100 12.23 18.22 19.13
N PRO A 101 12.30 19.37 19.82
CA PRO A 101 11.71 19.52 21.15
C PRO A 101 10.21 19.25 21.17
N ASP A 102 9.75 18.67 22.27
CA ASP A 102 8.34 18.36 22.54
C ASP A 102 7.38 19.54 22.31
N GLY A 103 7.78 20.74 22.73
CA GLY A 103 6.98 21.96 22.55
C GLY A 103 6.86 22.36 21.08
N GLU A 104 7.90 22.11 20.29
CA GLU A 104 7.91 22.38 18.86
C GLU A 104 7.02 21.38 18.11
N LEU A 105 7.17 20.09 18.41
CA LEU A 105 6.29 19.03 17.85
C LEU A 105 4.81 19.27 18.15
N ARG A 106 4.48 19.68 19.38
CA ARG A 106 3.10 20.05 19.75
C ARG A 106 2.61 21.29 19.00
N GLY A 107 3.47 22.29 18.81
CA GLY A 107 3.15 23.47 18.00
C GLY A 107 2.86 23.11 16.54
N ILE A 108 3.72 22.27 15.94
CA ILE A 108 3.57 21.76 14.57
C ILE A 108 2.25 20.99 14.42
N ALA A 109 1.96 20.07 15.35
CA ALA A 109 0.75 19.29 15.33
C ALA A 109 -0.51 20.16 15.49
N GLY A 110 -0.46 21.17 16.38
CA GLY A 110 -1.56 22.13 16.55
C GLY A 110 -1.83 22.94 15.29
N ASP A 111 -0.77 23.45 14.65
CA ASP A 111 -0.86 24.18 13.39
C ASP A 111 -1.42 23.30 12.25
N ALA A 112 -1.06 22.01 12.24
CA ALA A 112 -1.50 21.05 11.23
C ALA A 112 -2.94 20.57 11.41
N LEU A 113 -3.43 20.51 12.66
CA LEU A 113 -4.80 20.12 12.94
C LEU A 113 -5.81 21.24 12.62
N ALA A 114 -5.41 22.50 12.78
CA ALA A 114 -6.27 23.67 12.56
C ALA A 114 -6.95 23.74 11.17
N PRO A 115 -6.28 23.49 10.03
CA PRO A 115 -6.92 23.47 8.71
C PRO A 115 -7.66 22.17 8.40
N ALA A 116 -7.54 21.13 9.23
CA ALA A 116 -8.08 19.81 8.93
C ALA A 116 -9.61 19.80 9.01
N GLY A 117 -10.27 19.77 7.84
CA GLY A 117 -11.71 19.57 7.69
C GLY A 117 -12.06 18.12 7.29
N ASP A 118 -13.20 17.96 6.62
CA ASP A 118 -13.56 16.70 5.96
C ASP A 118 -12.73 16.46 4.70
N ILE A 119 -12.63 15.20 4.28
CA ILE A 119 -11.97 14.82 3.02
C ILE A 119 -12.66 15.56 1.85
N PRO A 120 -11.92 16.33 1.03
CA PRO A 120 -12.51 17.13 -0.05
C PRO A 120 -13.30 16.28 -1.06
N GLY A 121 -14.46 16.76 -1.50
CA GLY A 121 -15.28 16.05 -2.52
C GLY A 121 -14.51 15.75 -3.81
N ALA A 122 -13.70 16.71 -4.27
CA ALA A 122 -12.84 16.54 -5.45
C ALA A 122 -11.84 15.37 -5.32
N LYS A 123 -11.40 15.04 -4.09
CA LYS A 123 -10.53 13.88 -3.85
C LYS A 123 -11.28 12.58 -4.10
N ARG A 124 -12.53 12.48 -3.66
CA ARG A 124 -13.36 11.30 -3.89
C ARG A 124 -13.61 11.11 -5.39
N ASP A 125 -13.94 12.17 -6.11
CA ASP A 125 -14.14 12.11 -7.56
C ASP A 125 -12.86 11.70 -8.31
N ALA A 126 -11.70 12.19 -7.87
CA ALA A 126 -10.40 11.79 -8.43
C ALA A 126 -10.12 10.30 -8.17
N ASP A 127 -10.42 9.80 -6.97
CA ASP A 127 -10.23 8.40 -6.59
C ASP A 127 -11.13 7.46 -7.43
N GLU A 128 -12.38 7.86 -7.67
CA GLU A 128 -13.28 7.11 -8.56
C GLU A 128 -12.78 7.10 -10.01
N LEU A 129 -12.19 8.20 -10.47
CA LEU A 129 -11.60 8.27 -11.81
C LEU A 129 -10.38 7.35 -11.92
N GLU A 130 -9.52 7.31 -10.90
CA GLU A 130 -8.34 6.44 -10.84
C GLU A 130 -8.74 4.96 -10.96
N VAL A 131 -9.74 4.52 -10.17
CA VAL A 131 -10.28 3.14 -10.25
C VAL A 131 -10.77 2.82 -11.66
N ARG A 132 -11.57 3.70 -12.26
CA ARG A 132 -12.10 3.47 -13.62
C ARG A 132 -11.00 3.42 -14.68
N GLN A 133 -9.96 4.24 -14.55
CA GLN A 133 -8.82 4.23 -15.47
C GLN A 133 -8.02 2.92 -15.34
N ALA A 134 -7.81 2.43 -14.12
CA ALA A 134 -7.18 1.15 -13.86
C ALA A 134 -7.96 -0.01 -14.50
N VAL A 135 -9.26 -0.11 -14.25
CA VAL A 135 -10.12 -1.14 -14.87
C VAL A 135 -10.10 -1.05 -16.39
N LYS A 136 -10.21 0.16 -16.93
CA LYS A 136 -10.14 0.37 -18.38
C LYS A 136 -8.81 -0.13 -18.96
N SER A 137 -7.70 0.04 -18.25
CA SER A 137 -6.40 -0.45 -18.71
C SER A 137 -6.37 -1.97 -18.87
N ILE A 138 -6.98 -2.73 -17.95
CA ILE A 138 -7.12 -4.18 -18.04
C ILE A 138 -8.03 -4.58 -19.20
N SER A 139 -9.20 -3.96 -19.31
CA SER A 139 -10.19 -4.28 -20.35
C SER A 139 -9.63 -4.10 -21.78
N SER A 140 -8.65 -3.20 -21.92
CA SER A 140 -8.01 -2.81 -23.19
C SER A 140 -6.77 -3.63 -23.54
N VAL A 141 -6.39 -4.61 -22.72
CA VAL A 141 -5.27 -5.49 -23.02
C VAL A 141 -5.56 -6.30 -24.30
N PRO A 142 -4.57 -6.49 -25.20
CA PRO A 142 -4.74 -7.33 -26.39
C PRO A 142 -5.21 -8.74 -26.04
N ARG A 143 -6.14 -9.26 -26.84
CA ARG A 143 -6.79 -10.57 -26.64
C ARG A 143 -6.38 -11.59 -27.70
N ASP A 144 -5.19 -11.40 -28.28
CA ASP A 144 -4.66 -12.25 -29.35
C ASP A 144 -4.19 -13.60 -28.79
N SER A 145 -3.69 -13.61 -27.55
CA SER A 145 -3.30 -14.81 -26.83
C SER A 145 -3.47 -14.65 -25.31
N LEU A 146 -3.65 -15.76 -24.61
CA LEU A 146 -3.71 -15.79 -23.15
C LEU A 146 -2.42 -15.28 -22.49
N GLU A 147 -1.27 -15.56 -23.10
CA GLU A 147 0.05 -15.14 -22.62
C GLU A 147 0.24 -13.62 -22.70
N GLU A 148 -0.09 -13.02 -23.84
CA GLU A 148 -0.02 -11.56 -24.00
C GLU A 148 -1.02 -10.87 -23.08
N ALA A 149 -2.22 -11.44 -22.91
CA ALA A 149 -3.21 -10.92 -21.98
C ALA A 149 -2.70 -10.94 -20.53
N ALA A 150 -2.18 -12.09 -20.06
CA ALA A 150 -1.69 -12.22 -18.69
C ALA A 150 -0.48 -11.32 -18.39
N ARG A 151 0.45 -11.17 -19.33
CA ARG A 151 1.56 -10.20 -19.21
C ARG A 151 1.07 -8.76 -19.18
N GLY A 152 0.13 -8.40 -20.05
CA GLY A 152 -0.47 -7.08 -20.09
C GLY A 152 -1.20 -6.74 -18.80
N ILE A 153 -1.92 -7.70 -18.21
CA ILE A 153 -2.57 -7.58 -16.90
C ILE A 153 -1.53 -7.30 -15.81
N ALA A 154 -0.48 -8.11 -15.70
CA ALA A 154 0.58 -7.92 -14.71
C ALA A 154 1.21 -6.52 -14.83
N ALA A 155 1.57 -6.09 -16.04
CA ALA A 155 2.20 -4.80 -16.28
C ALA A 155 1.27 -3.61 -16.00
N ASN A 156 -0.01 -3.71 -16.36
CA ASN A 156 -1.00 -2.68 -16.03
C ASN A 156 -1.24 -2.60 -14.52
N ALA A 157 -1.32 -3.74 -13.82
CA ALA A 157 -1.46 -3.79 -12.37
C ALA A 157 -0.26 -3.16 -11.65
N ALA A 158 0.96 -3.51 -12.06
CA ALA A 158 2.17 -2.90 -11.51
C ALA A 158 2.15 -1.37 -11.66
N ARG A 159 1.85 -0.86 -12.86
CA ARG A 159 1.78 0.60 -13.10
C ARG A 159 0.65 1.29 -12.34
N ALA A 160 -0.55 0.72 -12.34
CA ALA A 160 -1.72 1.31 -11.67
C ALA A 160 -1.52 1.41 -10.16
N LEU A 161 -0.92 0.39 -9.54
CA LEU A 161 -0.62 0.36 -8.11
C LEU A 161 0.77 0.95 -7.79
N SER A 162 1.48 1.39 -8.82
CA SER A 162 2.88 1.84 -8.77
C SER A 162 3.83 0.82 -8.14
N CYS A 163 3.51 -0.48 -8.21
CA CYS A 163 4.32 -1.56 -7.64
C CYS A 163 5.56 -1.84 -8.48
N GLU A 164 6.66 -2.19 -7.81
CA GLU A 164 7.92 -2.53 -8.46
C GLU A 164 7.91 -3.98 -9.02
N PHE A 165 7.01 -4.82 -8.50
CA PHE A 165 6.78 -6.19 -8.98
C PHE A 165 5.30 -6.47 -9.18
N ALA A 166 4.95 -7.15 -10.28
CA ALA A 166 3.67 -7.84 -10.40
C ALA A 166 3.80 -9.16 -11.16
N ALA A 167 2.88 -10.08 -10.89
CA ALA A 167 2.78 -11.33 -11.60
C ALA A 167 1.33 -11.81 -11.71
N VAL A 168 1.01 -12.45 -12.83
CA VAL A 168 -0.17 -13.32 -12.96
C VAL A 168 0.32 -14.76 -12.92
N LEU A 169 -0.18 -15.53 -11.96
CA LEU A 169 0.02 -16.97 -11.89
C LEU A 169 -1.29 -17.64 -12.24
N LEU A 170 -1.35 -18.34 -13.37
CA LEU A 170 -2.54 -19.11 -13.77
C LEU A 170 -2.42 -20.54 -13.27
N THR A 171 -3.40 -20.96 -12.48
CA THR A 171 -3.53 -22.33 -11.99
C THR A 171 -4.14 -23.22 -13.08
N GLY A 172 -3.65 -24.45 -13.18
CA GLY A 172 -3.96 -25.39 -14.25
C GLY A 172 -2.83 -26.40 -14.48
N SER A 173 -2.96 -27.24 -15.51
CA SER A 173 -1.91 -28.18 -15.92
C SER A 173 -1.50 -27.87 -17.36
N PRO A 174 -0.37 -27.18 -17.61
CA PRO A 174 0.63 -26.72 -16.62
C PRO A 174 0.24 -25.41 -15.93
N VAL A 175 0.82 -25.17 -14.75
CA VAL A 175 0.86 -23.85 -14.09
C VAL A 175 1.70 -22.91 -14.95
N ARG A 176 1.26 -21.67 -15.11
CA ARG A 176 1.96 -20.67 -15.94
C ARG A 176 2.11 -19.35 -15.20
N LEU A 177 3.32 -18.79 -15.26
CA LEU A 177 3.68 -17.53 -14.62
C LEU A 177 3.95 -16.46 -15.68
N PHE A 178 3.42 -15.25 -15.44
CA PHE A 178 3.66 -14.08 -16.28
C PHE A 178 4.04 -12.91 -15.38
N VAL A 179 5.29 -12.47 -15.46
CA VAL A 179 5.84 -11.41 -14.59
C VAL A 179 5.92 -10.09 -15.35
N ALA A 180 5.61 -9.00 -14.66
CA ALA A 180 5.97 -7.64 -15.03
C ALA A 180 6.99 -7.09 -14.02
N ASP A 181 8.12 -6.62 -14.54
CA ASP A 181 9.20 -6.01 -13.77
C ASP A 181 9.14 -4.49 -14.03
N GLU A 182 8.75 -3.74 -12.99
CA GLU A 182 8.70 -2.27 -13.01
C GLU A 182 9.79 -1.71 -12.07
N GLY A 183 11.00 -2.30 -12.14
CA GLY A 183 12.18 -1.85 -11.41
C GLY A 183 12.63 -2.78 -10.28
N TRP A 184 11.99 -3.93 -10.11
CA TRP A 184 12.44 -4.99 -9.22
C TRP A 184 12.10 -6.37 -9.77
N ARG A 185 13.07 -7.27 -9.73
CA ARG A 185 12.90 -8.69 -10.05
C ARG A 185 13.79 -9.55 -9.16
N PRO A 186 13.29 -10.67 -8.62
CA PRO A 186 14.14 -11.55 -7.85
C PRO A 186 15.16 -12.23 -8.79
N PRO A 187 16.41 -12.45 -8.36
CA PRO A 187 17.41 -13.18 -9.13
C PRO A 187 17.13 -14.69 -9.09
N ALA A 188 15.98 -15.11 -9.62
CA ALA A 188 15.46 -16.46 -9.54
C ALA A 188 14.80 -16.90 -10.86
N THR A 189 14.72 -18.22 -11.04
CA THR A 189 14.03 -18.86 -12.16
C THR A 189 12.50 -18.76 -12.02
N GLU A 190 11.78 -18.95 -13.12
CA GLU A 190 10.31 -18.96 -13.09
C GLU A 190 9.76 -20.07 -12.17
N ASP A 191 10.39 -21.24 -12.16
CA ASP A 191 9.99 -22.35 -11.29
C ASP A 191 10.14 -22.01 -9.80
N GLU A 192 11.20 -21.29 -9.42
CA GLU A 192 11.39 -20.82 -8.05
C GLU A 192 10.34 -19.78 -7.65
N ILE A 193 9.99 -18.86 -8.56
CA ILE A 193 8.94 -17.87 -8.33
C ILE A 193 7.57 -18.56 -8.21
N ILE A 194 7.27 -19.53 -9.08
CA ILE A 194 6.05 -20.35 -9.00
C ILE A 194 5.99 -21.06 -7.65
N ALA A 195 7.07 -21.70 -7.22
CA ALA A 195 7.15 -22.40 -5.94
C ALA A 195 6.90 -21.48 -4.74
N ALA A 196 7.32 -20.20 -4.82
CA ALA A 196 7.08 -19.21 -3.78
C ALA A 196 5.63 -18.70 -3.74
N LEU A 197 4.96 -18.63 -4.90
CA LEU A 197 3.60 -18.11 -5.03
C LEU A 197 2.52 -19.17 -4.78
N LEU A 198 2.76 -20.42 -5.18
CA LEU A 198 1.77 -21.50 -5.07
C LEU A 198 1.18 -21.67 -3.66
N PRO A 199 1.96 -21.61 -2.55
CA PRO A 199 1.41 -21.72 -1.21
C PRO A 199 0.41 -20.61 -0.84
N LEU A 200 0.48 -19.45 -1.49
CA LEU A 200 -0.44 -18.33 -1.25
C LEU A 200 -1.86 -18.63 -1.70
N SER A 201 -2.07 -19.65 -2.55
CA SER A 201 -3.39 -20.07 -3.02
C SER A 201 -4.34 -20.39 -1.86
N ASN A 202 -3.82 -20.99 -0.78
CA ASN A 202 -4.62 -21.27 0.41
C ASN A 202 -4.97 -19.99 1.19
N ALA A 203 -4.08 -19.00 1.18
CA ALA A 203 -4.25 -17.75 1.91
C ALA A 203 -5.27 -16.82 1.24
N ILE A 204 -5.51 -17.00 -0.05
CA ILE A 204 -6.45 -16.19 -0.84
C ILE A 204 -7.80 -16.87 -1.09
N ALA A 205 -8.03 -18.05 -0.51
CA ALA A 205 -9.26 -18.81 -0.69
C ALA A 205 -10.49 -18.00 -0.23
N ASP A 206 -10.36 -17.25 0.87
CA ASP A 206 -11.43 -16.42 1.43
C ASP A 206 -11.40 -14.96 0.95
N GLY A 207 -10.53 -14.62 -0.02
CA GLY A 207 -10.43 -13.29 -0.60
C GLY A 207 -9.01 -12.77 -0.77
N MET A 208 -8.87 -11.45 -0.96
CA MET A 208 -7.58 -10.80 -1.20
C MET A 208 -6.68 -10.87 0.05
N LEU A 209 -5.43 -11.31 -0.13
CA LEU A 209 -4.39 -11.25 0.90
C LEU A 209 -3.63 -9.94 0.79
N VAL A 210 -3.51 -9.20 1.90
CA VAL A 210 -2.74 -7.96 1.97
C VAL A 210 -1.79 -8.01 3.16
N GLU A 211 -0.50 -7.85 2.87
CA GLU A 211 0.57 -7.80 3.86
C GLU A 211 1.27 -6.45 3.77
N GLN A 212 1.01 -5.58 4.74
CA GLN A 212 1.61 -4.24 4.82
C GLN A 212 3.08 -4.26 5.26
N ASP A 213 3.52 -5.38 5.87
CA ASP A 213 4.88 -5.61 6.36
C ASP A 213 5.31 -7.07 6.18
N LEU A 214 6.10 -7.32 5.13
CA LEU A 214 6.62 -8.66 4.86
C LEU A 214 7.67 -9.14 5.88
N SER A 215 8.26 -8.25 6.68
CA SER A 215 9.21 -8.67 7.74
C SER A 215 8.53 -9.48 8.85
N THR A 216 7.20 -9.37 8.93
CA THR A 216 6.36 -10.10 9.89
C THR A 216 5.44 -11.13 9.21
N SER A 217 5.67 -11.42 7.92
CA SER A 217 4.81 -12.29 7.11
C SER A 217 4.74 -13.71 7.64
N PHE A 218 3.52 -14.29 7.62
CA PHE A 218 3.31 -15.73 7.81
C PHE A 218 3.67 -16.57 6.57
N PHE A 219 3.95 -15.91 5.44
CA PHE A 219 4.28 -16.51 4.15
C PHE A 219 5.64 -16.01 3.61
N PRO A 220 6.74 -16.21 4.36
CA PRO A 220 8.07 -15.68 4.01
C PRO A 220 8.76 -16.51 2.91
N TYR A 221 8.03 -16.87 1.86
CA TYR A 221 8.53 -17.75 0.81
C TYR A 221 9.47 -17.00 -0.12
N ARG A 222 10.72 -17.46 -0.15
CA ARG A 222 11.75 -16.98 -1.08
C ARG A 222 11.44 -17.47 -2.50
N PRO A 223 11.70 -16.67 -3.54
CA PRO A 223 12.50 -15.44 -3.54
C PRO A 223 11.65 -14.15 -3.44
N LEU A 224 10.47 -14.22 -2.82
CA LEU A 224 9.52 -13.10 -2.72
C LEU A 224 9.26 -12.67 -1.26
N GLY A 225 10.23 -12.92 -0.37
CA GLY A 225 10.16 -12.52 1.03
C GLY A 225 10.77 -11.15 1.30
N PHE A 226 10.71 -10.72 2.57
CA PHE A 226 11.34 -9.48 3.01
C PHE A 226 12.86 -9.47 2.79
N GLU A 227 13.51 -10.59 3.11
CA GLU A 227 14.95 -10.80 2.92
C GLU A 227 15.38 -10.74 1.45
N ASP A 228 14.45 -10.90 0.51
CA ASP A 228 14.73 -10.79 -0.94
C ASP A 228 14.53 -9.36 -1.46
N GLY A 229 14.00 -8.45 -0.64
CA GLY A 229 13.88 -7.02 -0.91
C GLY A 229 12.46 -6.50 -1.10
N LEU A 230 11.42 -7.33 -0.94
CA LEU A 230 10.03 -6.86 -0.91
C LEU A 230 9.65 -6.35 0.47
N VAL A 231 8.77 -5.36 0.58
CA VAL A 231 8.32 -4.81 1.88
C VAL A 231 6.83 -5.00 2.14
N ALA A 232 6.01 -5.04 1.08
CA ALA A 232 4.58 -5.26 1.17
C ALA A 232 4.08 -6.04 -0.05
N ARG A 233 3.00 -6.82 0.12
CA ARG A 233 2.40 -7.62 -0.95
C ARG A 233 0.88 -7.56 -0.92
N CYS A 234 0.27 -7.53 -2.09
CA CYS A 234 -1.16 -7.69 -2.30
C CYS A 234 -1.39 -8.82 -3.32
N VAL A 235 -2.21 -9.80 -2.94
CA VAL A 235 -2.55 -10.96 -3.78
C VAL A 235 -4.06 -11.02 -3.96
N VAL A 236 -4.51 -10.87 -5.20
CA VAL A 236 -5.91 -10.91 -5.60
C VAL A 236 -6.20 -12.28 -6.20
N PRO A 237 -7.17 -13.05 -5.68
CA PRO A 237 -7.60 -14.27 -6.33
C PRO A 237 -8.23 -13.95 -7.69
N LEU A 238 -7.97 -14.80 -8.69
CA LEU A 238 -8.63 -14.76 -9.98
C LEU A 238 -9.54 -16.00 -10.08
N GLY A 239 -10.81 -15.80 -10.45
CA GLY A 239 -11.83 -16.85 -10.33
C GLY A 239 -12.28 -17.04 -8.87
N ASP A 240 -13.43 -17.70 -8.71
CA ASP A 240 -13.93 -18.12 -7.39
C ASP A 240 -12.81 -18.84 -6.62
N ASP A 241 -12.51 -18.35 -5.42
CA ASP A 241 -11.49 -18.84 -4.48
C ASP A 241 -10.08 -19.03 -5.11
N GLY A 242 -9.74 -18.24 -6.15
CA GLY A 242 -8.45 -18.35 -6.85
C GLY A 242 -8.35 -19.53 -7.83
N SER A 243 -9.47 -20.11 -8.23
CA SER A 243 -9.54 -21.28 -9.12
C SER A 243 -8.93 -21.04 -10.51
N LEU A 244 -8.88 -19.80 -11.00
CA LEU A 244 -8.21 -19.42 -12.25
C LEU A 244 -6.71 -19.15 -12.02
N GLY A 245 -6.38 -18.67 -10.83
CA GLY A 245 -5.04 -18.25 -10.46
C GLY A 245 -5.03 -17.07 -9.49
N MET A 246 -3.98 -16.26 -9.55
CA MET A 246 -3.83 -15.07 -8.73
C MET A 246 -3.09 -13.95 -9.48
N LEU A 247 -3.45 -12.72 -9.14
CA LEU A 247 -2.69 -11.51 -9.47
C LEU A 247 -1.92 -11.08 -8.21
N VAL A 248 -0.59 -11.02 -8.31
CA VAL A 248 0.30 -10.63 -7.24
C VAL A 248 0.90 -9.29 -7.59
N THR A 249 0.90 -8.35 -6.64
CA THR A 249 1.60 -7.06 -6.73
C THR A 249 2.39 -6.84 -5.45
N ALA A 250 3.57 -6.24 -5.54
CA ALA A 250 4.40 -6.02 -4.37
C ALA A 250 5.24 -4.75 -4.47
N HIS A 251 5.47 -4.14 -3.30
CA HIS A 251 6.40 -3.02 -3.17
C HIS A 251 7.77 -3.49 -2.73
N ALA A 252 8.81 -2.90 -3.33
CA ALA A 252 10.21 -3.18 -2.99
C ALA A 252 10.80 -2.16 -2.01
N GLY A 253 11.88 -2.53 -1.32
CA GLY A 253 12.59 -1.69 -0.37
C GLY A 253 13.28 -0.46 -1.00
N SER A 254 13.36 -0.38 -2.33
CA SER A 254 13.84 0.79 -3.06
C SER A 254 12.88 1.99 -2.96
N SER A 255 11.58 1.74 -2.76
CA SER A 255 10.54 2.76 -2.57
C SER A 255 9.47 2.28 -1.57
N PRO A 256 9.85 2.12 -0.30
CA PRO A 256 9.06 1.36 0.65
C PRO A 256 7.72 2.04 0.94
N ARG A 257 6.66 1.24 0.83
CA ARG A 257 5.28 1.56 1.19
C ARG A 257 4.42 0.31 1.13
N GLY A 258 3.27 0.36 1.79
CA GLY A 258 2.21 -0.62 1.66
C GLY A 258 1.08 -0.14 0.74
N PHE A 259 -0.08 -0.78 0.86
CA PHE A 259 -1.26 -0.53 0.04
C PHE A 259 -2.29 0.32 0.78
N THR A 260 -2.69 1.44 0.18
CA THR A 260 -3.81 2.27 0.69
C THR A 260 -5.16 1.62 0.37
N HIS A 261 -6.25 2.07 0.99
CA HIS A 261 -7.61 1.62 0.65
C HIS A 261 -7.96 1.81 -0.82
N LEU A 262 -7.47 2.89 -1.45
CA LEU A 262 -7.61 3.10 -2.89
C LEU A 262 -6.89 2.01 -3.68
N CYS A 263 -5.63 1.70 -3.31
CA CYS A 263 -4.87 0.62 -3.94
C CYS A 263 -5.61 -0.71 -3.84
N LEU A 264 -6.21 -1.01 -2.69
CA LEU A 264 -6.97 -2.25 -2.48
C LEU A 264 -8.25 -2.31 -3.33
N ARG A 265 -8.97 -1.19 -3.46
CA ARG A 265 -10.12 -1.08 -4.38
C ARG A 265 -9.69 -1.27 -5.83
N VAL A 266 -8.62 -0.58 -6.25
CA VAL A 266 -8.05 -0.70 -7.60
C VAL A 266 -7.65 -2.15 -7.87
N ALA A 267 -6.92 -2.80 -6.97
CA ALA A 267 -6.47 -4.19 -7.12
C ALA A 267 -7.66 -5.15 -7.26
N SER A 268 -8.69 -5.01 -6.42
CA SER A 268 -9.90 -5.84 -6.48
C SER A 268 -10.64 -5.70 -7.81
N GLU A 269 -10.88 -4.47 -8.27
CA GLU A 269 -11.61 -4.20 -9.52
C GLU A 269 -10.79 -4.66 -10.74
N MET A 270 -9.47 -4.47 -10.71
CA MET A 270 -8.57 -4.99 -11.75
C MET A 270 -8.55 -6.51 -11.78
N GLY A 271 -8.62 -7.18 -10.62
CA GLY A 271 -8.71 -8.64 -10.53
C GLY A 271 -9.99 -9.18 -11.17
N ALA A 272 -11.13 -8.57 -10.87
CA ALA A 272 -12.42 -8.93 -11.47
C ALA A 272 -12.41 -8.77 -13.00
N GLU A 273 -11.88 -7.66 -13.52
CA GLU A 273 -11.76 -7.45 -14.96
C GLU A 273 -10.74 -8.40 -15.59
N ALA A 274 -9.63 -8.69 -14.90
CA ALA A 274 -8.62 -9.64 -15.37
C ALA A 274 -9.20 -11.05 -15.51
N GLU A 275 -10.00 -11.50 -14.54
CA GLU A 275 -10.73 -12.76 -14.63
C GLU A 275 -11.65 -12.81 -15.85
N ALA A 276 -12.42 -11.74 -16.10
CA ALA A 276 -13.30 -11.65 -17.25
C ALA A 276 -12.53 -11.76 -18.58
N VAL A 277 -11.41 -11.05 -18.71
CA VAL A 277 -10.52 -11.13 -19.89
C VAL A 277 -9.96 -12.54 -20.06
N LEU A 278 -9.35 -13.10 -19.02
CA LEU A 278 -8.67 -14.40 -19.07
C LEU A 278 -9.63 -15.56 -19.35
N THR A 279 -10.86 -15.49 -18.82
CA THR A 279 -11.89 -16.51 -19.04
C THR A 279 -12.31 -16.56 -20.51
N THR A 280 -12.39 -15.42 -21.21
CA THR A 280 -12.71 -15.40 -22.65
C THR A 280 -11.63 -16.02 -23.54
N LEU A 281 -10.42 -16.19 -23.00
CA LEU A 281 -9.25 -16.71 -23.70
C LEU A 281 -8.89 -18.14 -23.30
N ARG A 282 -9.59 -18.72 -22.32
CA ARG A 282 -9.47 -20.14 -22.01
C ARG A 282 -10.35 -20.96 -22.98
N PRO A 283 -9.81 -22.04 -23.57
CA PRO A 283 -10.57 -22.93 -24.43
C PRO A 283 -11.67 -23.70 -23.68
#